data_AF-A0A940JUA1-F1
#
_entry.id   AF-A0A940JUA1-F1
#
_cell.length_a   1.000
_cell.length_b   1.000
_cell.length_c   1.000
_cell.angle_alpha   90.00
_cell.angle_beta   90.00
_cell.angle_gamma   90.00
#
_symmetry.space_group_name_H-M   'P 1'
#
loop_
_entity.id
_entity.type
_entity.pdbx_description
1 polymer ?
#
loop_
_entity_poly.entity_id
_entity_poly.type
_entity_poly.pdbx_seq_one_letter_code
_entity_poly.pdbx_strand_id
1 'polypeptide(L)'
;MYELLLVAGPIIWLSFAVLYLRRGIASIYHPATYYLAFHGFVFVVRPLFKAFYDYRFIYNFYGFLPTPADQARALAVADLGFIVFMSVVLWIGSVPMRFPPPNPQRERATYSARLELVVACALCAPVALFSLYRSLGDRFSESSSMVYDAGTGITYNTDTVGYLTDANNMLAPIAVLIAWQFRFRWWSLLPFAGYIASRVMVGGGRWTFIMASAALALLFLYSHRQKWFTLPIAAGGAALLLVFSIVGEQRDFFLDMIRGDRVELVDSGLAPLEGMDFGNQEYLEFLVQTVPERTGTYAWFLGNLQLFTEPIPRALWPNKPLGAPIKSFDLFDYGNPVGMTSSIAGVGWVNGGYFGVILWCGLFGWIYGRIYRWFVFSRQTPAIVAVYAMILPVSIQMFRDGSLITFVKFPLFFLLPILVWRIIIRLNRGAAAARAPLGYRGAELPATPSERRAMLARQARK
;
A
#
# COMPACT_ATOMS: atom_id res chain seq x y z
N MET A 1 -31.41 -7.35 -14.28
CA MET A 1 -29.97 -7.66 -14.48
C MET A 1 -29.11 -7.12 -13.34
N TYR A 2 -29.24 -5.85 -12.96
CA TYR A 2 -28.50 -5.27 -11.83
C TYR A 2 -28.67 -6.04 -10.51
N GLU A 3 -29.91 -6.30 -10.08
CA GLU A 3 -30.20 -7.06 -8.85
C GLU A 3 -29.57 -8.45 -8.83
N LEU A 4 -29.57 -9.13 -9.98
CA LEU A 4 -28.93 -10.45 -10.13
C LEU A 4 -27.43 -10.37 -9.84
N LEU A 5 -26.74 -9.34 -10.36
CA LEU A 5 -25.31 -9.14 -10.11
C LEU A 5 -25.03 -8.69 -8.68
N LEU A 6 -25.93 -7.89 -8.09
CA LEU A 6 -25.85 -7.51 -6.68
C LEU A 6 -25.86 -8.73 -5.74
N VAL A 7 -26.57 -9.80 -6.11
CA VAL A 7 -26.59 -11.09 -5.39
C VAL A 7 -25.43 -12.00 -5.80
N ALA A 8 -25.07 -12.02 -7.08
CA ALA A 8 -23.98 -12.85 -7.59
C ALA A 8 -22.60 -12.46 -7.02
N GLY A 9 -22.31 -11.16 -6.90
CA GLY A 9 -21.05 -10.65 -6.35
C GLY A 9 -20.71 -11.22 -4.96
N PRO A 10 -21.60 -11.10 -3.96
CA PRO A 10 -21.44 -11.74 -2.65
C PRO A 10 -21.18 -13.25 -2.73
N ILE A 11 -21.89 -13.98 -3.60
CA ILE A 11 -21.71 -15.43 -3.77
C ILE A 11 -20.33 -15.76 -4.34
N ILE A 12 -19.88 -15.02 -5.36
CA ILE A 12 -18.55 -15.17 -5.97
C ILE A 12 -17.48 -14.87 -4.92
N TRP A 13 -17.60 -13.77 -4.21
CA TRP A 13 -16.68 -13.36 -3.15
C TRP A 13 -16.58 -14.41 -2.04
N LEU A 14 -17.73 -14.87 -1.51
CA LEU A 14 -17.79 -15.93 -0.49
C LEU A 14 -17.18 -17.24 -1.00
N SER A 15 -17.41 -17.59 -2.26
CA SER A 15 -16.85 -18.81 -2.86
C SER A 15 -15.32 -18.79 -2.87
N PHE A 16 -14.72 -17.67 -3.27
CA PHE A 16 -13.26 -17.50 -3.21
C PHE A 16 -12.74 -17.41 -1.77
N ALA A 17 -13.47 -16.78 -0.85
CA ALA A 17 -13.11 -16.75 0.57
C ALA A 17 -13.05 -18.16 1.16
N VAL A 18 -14.08 -18.98 0.94
CA VAL A 18 -14.15 -20.38 1.39
C VAL A 18 -13.05 -21.21 0.73
N LEU A 19 -12.84 -21.07 -0.58
CA LEU A 19 -11.76 -21.75 -1.30
C LEU A 19 -10.39 -21.40 -0.71
N TYR A 20 -10.15 -20.12 -0.45
CA TYR A 20 -8.90 -19.62 0.11
C TYR A 20 -8.65 -20.19 1.52
N LEU A 21 -9.65 -20.14 2.39
CA LEU A 21 -9.59 -20.66 3.76
C LEU A 21 -9.37 -22.19 3.79
N ARG A 22 -10.01 -22.95 2.90
CA ARG A 22 -9.90 -24.42 2.83
C ARG A 22 -8.55 -24.91 2.32
N ARG A 23 -7.81 -24.12 1.54
CA ARG A 23 -6.53 -24.54 0.90
C ARG A 23 -5.33 -24.62 1.85
N GLY A 24 -5.47 -24.26 3.14
CA GLY A 24 -4.37 -24.28 4.12
C GLY A 24 -3.24 -23.26 3.84
N ILE A 25 -3.37 -22.46 2.77
CA ILE A 25 -2.48 -21.34 2.42
C ILE A 25 -2.93 -20.02 3.05
N ALA A 26 -4.09 -20.01 3.69
CA ALA A 26 -4.70 -18.80 4.22
C ALA A 26 -3.88 -18.20 5.37
N SER A 27 -3.66 -16.89 5.29
CA SER A 27 -2.75 -16.15 6.17
C SER A 27 -2.85 -14.64 5.93
N ILE A 28 -2.70 -13.84 6.98
CA ILE A 28 -2.58 -12.39 6.88
C ILE A 28 -1.33 -11.93 6.10
N TYR A 29 -0.40 -12.84 5.84
CA TYR A 29 0.78 -12.59 5.00
C TYR A 29 0.53 -12.85 3.52
N HIS A 30 -0.62 -13.40 3.12
CA HIS A 30 -0.89 -13.65 1.70
C HIS A 30 -1.61 -12.43 1.09
N PRO A 31 -1.23 -11.96 -0.11
CA PRO A 31 -1.86 -10.80 -0.75
C PRO A 31 -3.37 -10.97 -1.00
N ALA A 32 -3.82 -12.20 -1.28
CA ALA A 32 -5.23 -12.53 -1.39
C ALA A 32 -6.07 -12.09 -0.18
N THR A 33 -5.52 -12.07 1.04
CA THR A 33 -6.25 -11.59 2.23
C THR A 33 -6.62 -10.11 2.11
N TYR A 34 -5.71 -9.28 1.60
CA TYR A 34 -5.92 -7.85 1.45
C TYR A 34 -6.85 -7.54 0.29
N TYR A 35 -6.69 -8.24 -0.83
CA TYR A 35 -7.57 -8.05 -1.98
C TYR A 35 -8.99 -8.56 -1.72
N LEU A 36 -9.13 -9.70 -1.01
CA LEU A 36 -10.43 -10.20 -0.56
C LEU A 36 -11.13 -9.19 0.36
N ALA A 37 -10.40 -8.60 1.32
CA ALA A 37 -10.95 -7.58 2.21
C ALA A 37 -11.33 -6.30 1.45
N PHE A 38 -10.43 -5.80 0.60
CA PHE A 38 -10.68 -4.61 -0.23
C PHE A 38 -11.89 -4.82 -1.14
N HIS A 39 -11.92 -5.90 -1.90
CA HIS A 39 -13.01 -6.18 -2.84
C HIS A 39 -14.33 -6.43 -2.11
N GLY A 40 -14.32 -7.20 -1.01
CA GLY A 40 -15.50 -7.41 -0.19
C GLY A 40 -16.07 -6.11 0.37
N PHE A 41 -15.21 -5.20 0.82
CA PHE A 41 -15.68 -3.92 1.35
C PHE A 41 -16.21 -2.99 0.25
N VAL A 42 -15.42 -2.80 -0.82
CA VAL A 42 -15.67 -1.79 -1.85
C VAL A 42 -16.67 -2.23 -2.92
N PHE A 43 -16.63 -3.49 -3.34
CA PHE A 43 -17.38 -3.99 -4.49
C PHE A 43 -18.47 -5.01 -4.11
N VAL A 44 -18.61 -5.34 -2.82
CA VAL A 44 -19.69 -6.22 -2.32
C VAL A 44 -20.54 -5.50 -1.27
N VAL A 45 -19.94 -5.05 -0.17
CA VAL A 45 -20.68 -4.36 0.91
C VAL A 45 -21.18 -2.99 0.46
N ARG A 46 -20.32 -2.15 -0.12
CA ARG A 46 -20.73 -0.80 -0.54
C ARG A 46 -21.86 -0.79 -1.57
N PRO A 47 -21.88 -1.61 -2.64
CA PRO A 47 -23.03 -1.66 -3.56
C PRO A 47 -24.34 -2.07 -2.89
N LEU A 48 -24.30 -2.97 -1.89
CA LEU A 48 -25.48 -3.32 -1.10
C LEU A 48 -25.99 -2.10 -0.34
N PHE A 49 -25.11 -1.40 0.37
CA PHE A 49 -25.49 -0.20 1.11
C PHE A 49 -26.00 0.90 0.19
N LYS A 50 -25.36 1.12 -0.97
CA LYS A 50 -25.84 2.02 -2.00
C LYS A 50 -27.29 1.69 -2.41
N ALA A 51 -27.62 0.41 -2.58
CA ALA A 51 -28.98 -0.01 -2.92
C ALA A 51 -29.99 0.26 -1.79
N PHE A 52 -29.56 0.20 -0.52
CA PHE A 52 -30.43 0.47 0.64
C PHE A 52 -30.60 1.96 0.95
N TYR A 53 -29.54 2.76 0.82
CA TYR A 53 -29.51 4.17 1.22
C TYR A 53 -29.63 5.15 0.05
N ASP A 54 -29.69 4.65 -1.19
CA ASP A 54 -29.76 5.46 -2.43
C ASP A 54 -28.65 6.52 -2.52
N TYR A 55 -27.38 6.07 -2.53
CA TYR A 55 -26.26 7.01 -2.62
C TYR A 55 -26.32 7.86 -3.87
N ARG A 56 -26.19 9.18 -3.70
CA ARG A 56 -26.22 10.16 -4.80
C ARG A 56 -25.11 11.18 -4.72
N PHE A 57 -24.38 11.24 -3.61
CA PHE A 57 -23.35 12.26 -3.41
C PHE A 57 -22.33 12.30 -4.56
N ILE A 58 -21.70 11.17 -4.89
CA ILE A 58 -20.67 11.11 -5.95
C ILE A 58 -21.26 11.40 -7.33
N TYR A 59 -22.48 10.93 -7.60
CA TYR A 59 -23.20 11.19 -8.86
C TYR A 59 -23.44 12.67 -9.07
N ASN A 60 -23.98 13.34 -8.06
CA ASN A 60 -24.21 14.78 -8.09
C ASN A 60 -22.90 15.54 -8.19
N PHE A 61 -21.88 15.13 -7.43
CA PHE A 61 -20.58 15.79 -7.40
C PHE A 61 -19.84 15.69 -8.74
N TYR A 62 -19.93 14.53 -9.41
CA TYR A 62 -19.29 14.30 -10.71
C TYR A 62 -20.16 14.73 -11.90
N GLY A 63 -21.44 15.02 -11.67
CA GLY A 63 -22.38 15.43 -12.72
C GLY A 63 -22.81 14.29 -13.63
N PHE A 64 -22.93 13.05 -13.13
CA PHE A 64 -23.41 11.91 -13.90
C PHE A 64 -24.44 11.10 -13.10
N LEU A 65 -25.34 10.42 -13.81
CA LEU A 65 -26.25 9.45 -13.21
C LEU A 65 -26.15 8.14 -14.00
N PRO A 66 -25.66 7.04 -13.40
CA PRO A 66 -25.50 5.78 -14.12
C PRO A 66 -26.87 5.12 -14.34
N THR A 67 -27.09 4.58 -15.54
CA THR A 67 -28.27 3.76 -15.81
C THR A 67 -28.16 2.42 -15.07
N PRO A 68 -29.26 1.67 -14.88
CA PRO A 68 -29.19 0.31 -14.32
C PRO A 68 -28.28 -0.63 -15.12
N ALA A 69 -28.12 -0.38 -16.43
CA ALA A 69 -27.20 -1.12 -17.28
C ALA A 69 -25.74 -0.77 -16.98
N ASP A 70 -25.41 0.51 -16.77
CA ASP A 70 -24.07 0.97 -16.37
C ASP A 70 -23.66 0.39 -15.02
N GLN A 71 -24.57 0.42 -14.05
CA GLN A 71 -24.35 -0.16 -12.72
C GLN A 71 -24.12 -1.67 -12.78
N ALA A 72 -24.94 -2.39 -13.57
CA ALA A 72 -24.76 -3.81 -13.80
C ALA A 72 -23.41 -4.10 -14.49
N ARG A 73 -23.03 -3.29 -15.48
CA ARG A 73 -21.75 -3.44 -16.20
C ARG A 73 -20.57 -3.21 -15.27
N ALA A 74 -20.61 -2.20 -14.40
CA ALA A 74 -19.57 -1.94 -13.40
C ALA A 74 -19.41 -3.10 -12.41
N LEU A 75 -20.50 -3.66 -11.89
CA LEU A 75 -20.45 -4.86 -11.03
C LEU A 75 -19.83 -6.05 -11.77
N ALA A 76 -20.25 -6.33 -13.00
CA ALA A 76 -19.69 -7.42 -13.80
C ALA A 76 -18.18 -7.23 -14.06
N VAL A 77 -17.74 -5.99 -14.30
CA VAL A 77 -16.32 -5.64 -14.46
C VAL A 77 -15.53 -5.85 -13.17
N ALA A 78 -16.07 -5.42 -12.03
CA ALA A 78 -15.45 -5.63 -10.73
C ALA A 78 -15.32 -7.12 -10.40
N ASP A 79 -16.39 -7.90 -10.60
CA ASP A 79 -16.42 -9.35 -10.36
C ASP A 79 -15.44 -10.09 -11.28
N LEU A 80 -15.40 -9.75 -12.57
CA LEU A 80 -14.42 -10.32 -13.50
C LEU A 80 -12.99 -10.05 -13.04
N GLY A 81 -12.69 -8.79 -12.70
CA GLY A 81 -11.39 -8.40 -12.17
C GLY A 81 -11.03 -9.16 -10.89
N PHE A 82 -12.01 -9.40 -10.02
CA PHE A 82 -11.84 -10.20 -8.81
C PHE A 82 -11.54 -11.66 -9.10
N ILE A 83 -12.34 -12.31 -9.93
CA ILE A 83 -12.15 -13.71 -10.34
C ILE A 83 -10.75 -13.90 -10.93
N VAL A 84 -10.33 -13.01 -11.84
CA VAL A 84 -9.03 -13.10 -12.50
C VAL A 84 -7.90 -12.90 -11.50
N PHE A 85 -7.93 -11.83 -10.70
CA PHE A 85 -6.90 -11.57 -9.70
C PHE A 85 -6.77 -12.73 -8.72
N MET A 86 -7.90 -13.19 -8.14
CA MET A 86 -7.93 -14.24 -7.14
C MET A 86 -7.45 -15.57 -7.72
N SER A 87 -7.87 -15.92 -8.94
CA SER A 87 -7.40 -17.14 -9.61
C SER A 87 -5.90 -17.13 -9.81
N VAL A 88 -5.34 -16.03 -10.33
CA VAL A 88 -3.90 -15.93 -10.62
C VAL A 88 -3.08 -15.86 -9.34
N VAL A 89 -3.47 -15.04 -8.35
CA VAL A 89 -2.71 -14.90 -7.09
C VAL A 89 -2.71 -16.20 -6.29
N LEU A 90 -3.82 -16.95 -6.28
CA LEU A 90 -3.90 -18.24 -5.61
C LEU A 90 -3.18 -19.34 -6.38
N TRP A 91 -3.09 -19.25 -7.70
CA TRP A 91 -2.31 -20.19 -8.51
C TRP A 91 -0.80 -20.00 -8.28
N ILE A 92 -0.29 -18.78 -8.45
CA ILE A 92 1.13 -18.47 -8.30
C ILE A 92 1.58 -18.54 -6.84
N GLY A 93 0.77 -17.98 -5.94
CA GLY A 93 1.01 -17.88 -4.50
C GLY A 93 0.56 -19.09 -3.70
N SER A 94 0.31 -20.24 -4.34
CA SER A 94 -0.16 -21.51 -3.75
C SER A 94 0.84 -22.19 -2.79
N VAL A 95 1.37 -21.45 -1.82
CA VAL A 95 2.34 -21.94 -0.83
C VAL A 95 1.89 -21.53 0.57
N PRO A 96 1.91 -22.43 1.56
CA PRO A 96 1.52 -22.07 2.91
C PRO A 96 2.58 -21.15 3.54
N MET A 97 2.14 -20.19 4.36
CA MET A 97 3.04 -19.34 5.12
C MET A 97 3.92 -20.19 6.05
N ARG A 98 5.24 -19.98 5.96
CA ARG A 98 6.26 -20.67 6.77
C ARG A 98 7.05 -19.66 7.59
N PHE A 99 7.17 -19.94 8.89
CA PHE A 99 8.07 -19.24 9.78
C PHE A 99 9.37 -20.06 9.90
N PRO A 100 10.54 -19.45 9.72
CA PRO A 100 11.81 -20.10 9.95
C PRO A 100 11.90 -20.65 11.38
N PRO A 101 12.57 -21.80 11.58
CA PRO A 101 12.74 -22.35 12.91
C PRO A 101 13.48 -21.36 13.83
N PRO A 102 13.25 -21.42 15.15
CA PRO A 102 13.98 -20.58 16.10
C PRO A 102 15.47 -20.84 15.92
N ASN A 103 16.23 -19.79 15.68
CA ASN A 103 17.67 -19.87 15.57
C ASN A 103 18.25 -18.73 16.42
N PRO A 104 18.84 -19.05 17.59
CA PRO A 104 19.41 -18.05 18.49
C PRO A 104 20.46 -17.16 17.83
N GLN A 105 21.24 -17.69 16.89
CA GLN A 105 22.24 -16.92 16.14
C GLN A 105 21.56 -15.92 15.20
N ARG A 106 20.45 -16.32 14.56
CA ARG A 106 19.68 -15.45 13.68
C ARG A 106 18.94 -14.37 14.46
N GLU A 107 18.40 -14.71 15.63
CA GLU A 107 17.82 -13.74 16.54
C GLU A 107 18.88 -12.73 16.99
N ARG A 108 20.03 -13.19 17.48
CA ARG A 108 21.17 -12.32 17.80
C ARG A 108 21.59 -11.45 16.61
N ALA A 109 21.69 -12.01 15.41
CA ALA A 109 22.05 -11.27 14.20
C ALA A 109 20.97 -10.26 13.75
N THR A 110 19.72 -10.46 14.14
CA THR A 110 18.63 -9.51 13.93
C THR A 110 18.82 -8.32 14.86
N TYR A 111 19.04 -8.58 16.15
CA TYR A 111 19.18 -7.54 17.16
C TYR A 111 20.56 -6.88 17.19
N SER A 112 21.59 -7.50 16.62
CA SER A 112 22.91 -6.89 16.47
C SER A 112 22.89 -5.77 15.42
N ALA A 113 21.88 -5.72 14.55
CA ALA A 113 21.75 -4.72 13.50
C ALA A 113 21.17 -3.36 13.98
N ARG A 114 21.13 -3.13 15.31
CA ARG A 114 20.56 -1.92 15.92
C ARG A 114 21.40 -0.69 15.63
N LEU A 115 22.73 -0.81 15.68
CA LEU A 115 23.61 0.31 15.37
C LEU A 115 23.41 0.73 13.90
N GLU A 116 23.31 -0.23 12.99
CA GLU A 116 23.01 0.01 11.59
C GLU A 116 21.65 0.65 11.37
N LEU A 117 20.65 0.30 12.19
CA LEU A 117 19.35 0.97 12.16
C LEU A 117 19.48 2.42 12.64
N VAL A 118 20.24 2.69 13.71
CA VAL A 118 20.48 4.06 14.20
C VAL A 118 21.15 4.90 13.11
N VAL A 119 22.14 4.37 12.40
CA VAL A 119 22.78 5.06 11.27
C VAL A 119 21.77 5.30 10.14
N ALA A 120 20.94 4.31 9.79
CA ALA A 120 19.88 4.51 8.79
C ALA A 120 18.89 5.60 9.21
N CYS A 121 18.51 5.64 10.48
CA CYS A 121 17.66 6.69 11.03
C CYS A 121 18.35 8.05 10.96
N ALA A 122 19.63 8.14 11.31
CA ALA A 122 20.40 9.39 11.24
C ALA A 122 20.50 9.95 9.81
N LEU A 123 20.46 9.09 8.78
CA LEU A 123 20.48 9.51 7.38
C LEU A 123 19.08 9.88 6.86
N CYS A 124 18.05 9.08 7.18
CA CYS A 124 16.71 9.27 6.61
C CYS A 124 15.82 10.23 7.42
N ALA A 125 15.92 10.21 8.76
CA ALA A 125 15.04 10.99 9.63
C ALA A 125 15.18 12.51 9.44
N PRO A 126 16.38 13.11 9.25
CA PRO A 126 16.48 14.56 9.05
C PRO A 126 15.69 15.04 7.83
N VAL A 127 15.77 14.35 6.70
CA VAL A 127 15.01 14.68 5.49
C VAL A 127 13.51 14.50 5.72
N ALA A 128 13.12 13.41 6.40
CA ALA A 128 11.73 13.11 6.69
C ALA A 128 11.10 14.11 7.70
N LEU A 129 11.86 14.54 8.71
CA LEU A 129 11.45 15.52 9.71
C LEU A 129 11.39 16.93 9.10
N PHE A 130 12.34 17.29 8.23
CA PHE A 130 12.27 18.56 7.51
C PHE A 130 11.06 18.62 6.58
N SER A 131 10.77 17.53 5.87
CA SER A 131 9.54 17.36 5.09
C SER A 131 8.28 17.52 5.96
N LEU A 132 8.23 16.87 7.11
CA LEU A 132 7.10 16.98 8.04
C LEU A 132 6.93 18.40 8.59
N TYR A 133 8.03 19.04 8.99
CA TYR A 133 8.04 20.42 9.47
C TYR A 133 7.44 21.36 8.43
N ARG A 134 7.84 21.21 7.16
CA ARG A 134 7.27 21.99 6.07
C ARG A 134 5.79 21.70 5.87
N SER A 135 5.37 20.43 5.83
CA SER A 135 3.95 20.08 5.67
C SER A 135 3.07 20.61 6.80
N LEU A 136 3.60 20.64 8.02
CA LEU A 136 2.93 21.29 9.15
C LEU A 136 2.90 22.82 8.97
N GLY A 137 4.02 23.42 8.57
CA GLY A 137 4.11 24.85 8.25
C GLY A 137 3.05 25.27 7.25
N ASP A 138 3.02 24.62 6.07
CA ASP A 138 2.04 24.85 5.01
C ASP A 138 0.59 24.74 5.52
N ARG A 139 0.33 23.79 6.45
CA ARG A 139 -0.99 23.63 7.08
C ARG A 139 -1.33 24.76 8.06
N PHE A 140 -0.36 25.23 8.84
CA PHE A 140 -0.58 26.30 9.82
C PHE A 140 -0.66 27.70 9.19
N SER A 141 0.04 27.95 8.08
CA SER A 141 0.02 29.23 7.37
C SER A 141 -1.06 29.32 6.29
N GLU A 142 -1.87 28.27 6.11
CA GLU A 142 -2.86 28.14 5.02
C GLU A 142 -2.26 28.36 3.62
N SER A 143 -0.93 28.24 3.49
CA SER A 143 -0.22 28.40 2.23
C SER A 143 -0.05 27.05 1.55
N SER A 144 -0.64 26.88 0.36
CA SER A 144 -0.45 25.68 -0.45
C SER A 144 0.58 25.93 -1.54
N SER A 145 1.69 25.17 -1.55
CA SER A 145 2.60 25.12 -2.70
C SER A 145 2.08 24.26 -3.86
N MET A 146 0.85 23.76 -3.73
CA MET A 146 0.17 22.94 -4.71
C MET A 146 -0.85 23.81 -5.45
N VAL A 147 -0.68 23.92 -6.78
CA VAL A 147 -1.60 24.61 -7.66
C VAL A 147 -2.53 23.60 -8.32
N TYR A 148 -3.83 23.87 -8.27
CA TYR A 148 -4.84 23.11 -8.99
C TYR A 148 -5.00 23.67 -10.39
N ASP A 149 -4.71 22.86 -11.41
CA ASP A 149 -5.02 23.20 -12.79
C ASP A 149 -6.47 22.83 -13.08
N ALA A 150 -7.33 23.84 -13.23
CA ALA A 150 -8.76 23.63 -13.54
C ALA A 150 -8.99 23.00 -14.91
N GLY A 151 -8.07 23.17 -15.87
CA GLY A 151 -8.21 22.61 -17.21
C GLY A 151 -7.87 21.12 -17.30
N THR A 152 -7.06 20.61 -16.37
CA THR A 152 -6.69 19.18 -16.33
C THR A 152 -7.16 18.45 -15.08
N GLY A 153 -7.67 19.20 -14.09
CA GLY A 153 -8.01 18.72 -12.76
C GLY A 153 -6.85 18.13 -11.96
N ILE A 154 -5.60 18.37 -12.40
CA ILE A 154 -4.40 17.85 -11.77
C ILE A 154 -3.85 18.91 -10.82
N THR A 155 -3.59 18.50 -9.58
CA THR A 155 -2.83 19.32 -8.64
C THR A 155 -1.35 19.02 -8.78
N TYR A 156 -0.52 20.04 -8.93
CA TYR A 156 0.93 19.89 -9.04
C TYR A 156 1.68 20.90 -8.18
N ASN A 157 2.89 20.52 -7.81
CA ASN A 157 3.76 21.35 -6.99
C ASN A 157 4.50 22.35 -7.88
N THR A 158 4.39 23.64 -7.57
CA THR A 158 5.08 24.72 -8.30
C THR A 158 6.41 25.08 -7.67
N ASP A 159 6.48 25.05 -6.33
CA ASP A 159 7.58 25.68 -5.59
C ASP A 159 8.54 24.65 -4.98
N THR A 160 8.16 23.37 -4.98
CA THR A 160 8.99 22.29 -4.45
C THR A 160 9.00 21.01 -5.26
N VAL A 161 9.99 20.18 -4.93
CA VAL A 161 10.10 18.82 -5.45
C VAL A 161 9.14 17.92 -4.67
N GLY A 162 8.19 17.28 -5.36
CA GLY A 162 7.20 16.38 -4.72
C GLY A 162 7.82 15.26 -3.88
N TYR A 163 9.05 14.82 -4.20
CA TYR A 163 9.79 13.88 -3.35
C TYR A 163 10.06 14.40 -1.95
N LEU A 164 10.30 15.71 -1.80
CA LEU A 164 10.49 16.32 -0.51
C LEU A 164 9.16 16.38 0.26
N THR A 165 8.03 16.63 -0.41
CA THR A 165 6.70 16.56 0.21
C THR A 165 6.39 15.14 0.73
N ASP A 166 6.73 14.11 -0.05
CA ASP A 166 6.46 12.71 0.31
C ASP A 166 7.50 12.11 1.26
N ALA A 167 8.64 12.77 1.49
CA ALA A 167 9.74 12.27 2.31
C ALA A 167 9.33 12.04 3.78
N ASN A 168 8.34 12.76 4.32
CA ASN A 168 7.80 12.52 5.66
C ASN A 168 7.23 11.09 5.83
N ASN A 169 6.86 10.41 4.73
CA ASN A 169 6.41 9.03 4.77
C ASN A 169 7.51 8.05 5.20
N MET A 170 8.79 8.44 5.14
CA MET A 170 9.90 7.65 5.69
C MET A 170 9.84 7.51 7.22
N LEU A 171 9.12 8.39 7.93
CA LEU A 171 8.94 8.29 9.38
C LEU A 171 8.16 7.02 9.77
N ALA A 172 7.23 6.56 8.93
CA ALA A 172 6.47 5.33 9.16
C ALA A 172 7.38 4.10 9.30
N PRO A 173 8.18 3.71 8.29
CA PRO A 173 9.05 2.55 8.41
C PRO A 173 10.13 2.74 9.47
N ILE A 174 10.64 3.96 9.72
CA ILE A 174 11.58 4.21 10.81
C ILE A 174 10.94 3.86 12.16
N ALA A 175 9.75 4.41 12.45
CA ALA A 175 9.07 4.16 13.71
C ALA A 175 8.70 2.69 13.91
N VAL A 176 8.21 2.03 12.85
CA VAL A 176 7.86 0.60 12.87
C VAL A 176 9.11 -0.28 13.06
N LEU A 177 10.23 0.05 12.41
CA LEU A 177 11.49 -0.68 12.59
C LEU A 177 12.07 -0.52 14.00
N ILE A 178 11.99 0.68 14.59
CA ILE A 178 12.38 0.92 15.98
C ILE A 178 11.54 0.03 16.90
N ALA A 179 10.21 0.10 16.79
CA ALA A 179 9.31 -0.75 17.58
C ALA A 179 9.69 -2.24 17.45
N TRP A 180 9.94 -2.72 16.23
CA TRP A 180 10.27 -4.12 16.00
C TRP A 180 11.65 -4.53 16.53
N GLN A 181 12.70 -3.74 16.26
CA GLN A 181 14.08 -4.05 16.69
C GLN A 181 14.27 -3.98 18.21
N PHE A 182 13.44 -3.21 18.89
CA PHE A 182 13.38 -3.11 20.35
C PHE A 182 12.27 -3.97 20.98
N ARG A 183 11.73 -4.94 20.23
CA ARG A 183 10.80 -5.98 20.70
C ARG A 183 9.50 -5.43 21.28
N PHE A 184 8.97 -4.36 20.69
CA PHE A 184 7.69 -3.76 21.07
C PHE A 184 7.61 -3.35 22.55
N ARG A 185 8.74 -2.99 23.16
CA ARG A 185 8.73 -2.35 24.49
C ARG A 185 7.96 -1.05 24.39
N TRP A 186 7.21 -0.68 25.43
CA TRP A 186 6.33 0.49 25.40
C TRP A 186 7.04 1.77 24.91
N TRP A 187 8.28 2.02 25.34
CA TRP A 187 9.06 3.20 24.93
C TRP A 187 9.45 3.16 23.45
N SER A 188 9.61 1.97 22.86
CA SER A 188 9.91 1.82 21.43
C SER A 188 8.71 2.11 20.52
N LEU A 189 7.50 2.18 21.11
CA LEU A 189 6.28 2.58 20.43
C LEU A 189 6.08 4.11 20.44
N LEU A 190 6.85 4.87 21.23
CA LEU A 190 6.74 6.34 21.29
C LEU A 190 6.97 7.02 19.92
N PRO A 191 8.00 6.65 19.12
CA PRO A 191 8.16 7.22 17.78
C PRO A 191 6.98 6.91 16.85
N PHE A 192 6.35 5.74 17.04
CA PHE A 192 5.19 5.34 16.25
C PHE A 192 3.94 6.13 16.64
N ALA A 193 3.71 6.33 17.95
CA ALA A 193 2.65 7.20 18.44
C ALA A 193 2.85 8.66 17.97
N GLY A 194 4.08 9.17 18.02
CA GLY A 194 4.41 10.50 17.50
C GLY A 194 4.21 10.62 15.98
N TYR A 195 4.49 9.56 15.23
CA TYR A 195 4.17 9.50 13.81
C TYR A 195 2.65 9.54 13.56
N ILE A 196 1.84 8.76 14.28
CA ILE A 196 0.38 8.80 14.14
C ILE A 196 -0.14 10.21 14.45
N ALA A 197 0.28 10.80 15.58
CA ALA A 197 -0.12 12.13 15.99
C ALA A 197 0.21 13.18 14.90
N SER A 198 1.41 13.12 14.33
CA SER A 198 1.78 14.06 13.27
C SER A 198 0.96 13.89 11.99
N ARG A 199 0.60 12.66 11.60
CA ARG A 199 -0.28 12.42 10.44
C ARG A 199 -1.70 12.90 10.67
N VAL A 200 -2.19 12.77 11.89
CA VAL A 200 -3.48 13.30 12.30
C VAL A 200 -3.47 14.84 12.22
N MET A 201 -2.40 15.50 12.70
CA MET A 201 -2.27 16.97 12.65
C MET A 201 -2.11 17.53 11.23
N VAL A 202 -1.39 16.83 10.34
CA VAL A 202 -1.23 17.27 8.95
C VAL A 202 -2.57 17.17 8.19
N GLY A 203 -3.47 16.27 8.59
CA GLY A 203 -4.77 16.02 7.93
C GLY A 203 -4.68 15.34 6.55
N GLY A 204 -3.63 15.66 5.79
CA GLY A 204 -3.29 15.06 4.50
C GLY A 204 -2.62 13.68 4.63
N GLY A 205 -2.97 12.77 3.72
CA GLY A 205 -2.34 11.46 3.63
C GLY A 205 -2.57 10.55 4.84
N ARG A 206 -3.73 10.65 5.49
CA ARG A 206 -4.20 9.78 6.60
C ARG A 206 -4.04 8.27 6.35
N TRP A 207 -4.15 7.83 5.10
CA TRP A 207 -3.97 6.42 4.74
C TRP A 207 -2.59 5.87 5.18
N THR A 208 -1.56 6.71 5.28
CA THR A 208 -0.20 6.26 5.61
C THR A 208 -0.08 5.74 7.04
N PHE A 209 -0.86 6.26 7.99
CA PHE A 209 -0.84 5.74 9.37
C PHE A 209 -1.58 4.40 9.48
N ILE A 210 -2.61 4.16 8.65
CA ILE A 210 -3.23 2.83 8.52
C ILE A 210 -2.18 1.85 8.02
N MET A 211 -1.45 2.19 6.96
CA MET A 211 -0.42 1.31 6.40
C MET A 211 0.71 1.04 7.39
N ALA A 212 1.16 2.07 8.12
CA ALA A 212 2.18 1.92 9.16
C ALA A 212 1.70 1.02 10.31
N SER A 213 0.43 1.16 10.73
CA SER A 213 -0.17 0.34 11.78
C SER A 213 -0.35 -1.11 11.36
N ALA A 214 -0.80 -1.34 10.13
CA ALA A 214 -0.88 -2.68 9.56
C ALA A 214 0.51 -3.33 9.44
N ALA A 215 1.53 -2.58 9.02
CA ALA A 215 2.91 -3.05 8.98
C ALA A 215 3.45 -3.39 10.38
N LEU A 216 3.17 -2.55 11.38
CA LEU A 216 3.51 -2.81 12.78
C LEU A 216 2.85 -4.10 13.28
N ALA A 217 1.56 -4.28 13.02
CA ALA A 217 0.81 -5.48 13.38
C ALA A 217 1.38 -6.71 12.68
N LEU A 218 1.74 -6.63 11.39
CA LEU A 218 2.36 -7.72 10.64
C LEU A 218 3.72 -8.14 11.22
N LEU A 219 4.56 -7.18 11.62
CA LEU A 219 5.84 -7.48 12.27
C LEU A 219 5.67 -8.02 13.69
N PHE A 220 4.65 -7.56 14.41
CA PHE A 220 4.28 -8.10 15.72
C PHE A 220 3.84 -9.56 15.58
N LEU A 221 2.90 -9.85 14.70
CA LEU A 221 2.45 -11.21 14.39
C LEU A 221 3.60 -12.09 13.91
N TYR A 222 4.55 -11.53 13.15
CA TYR A 222 5.66 -12.30 12.59
C TYR A 222 6.62 -12.73 13.70
N SER A 223 6.89 -11.82 14.62
CA SER A 223 7.68 -12.09 15.83
C SER A 223 7.05 -13.17 16.71
N HIS A 224 5.72 -13.24 16.74
CA HIS A 224 4.96 -14.24 17.50
C HIS A 224 4.57 -15.48 16.66
N ARG A 225 4.99 -15.55 15.39
CA ARG A 225 4.70 -16.65 14.44
C ARG A 225 3.20 -16.93 14.27
N GLN A 226 2.39 -15.88 14.36
CA GLN A 226 0.94 -15.96 14.22
C GLN A 226 0.56 -15.71 12.75
N LYS A 227 -0.34 -16.53 12.20
CA LYS A 227 -0.82 -16.40 10.81
C LYS A 227 -2.02 -15.45 10.67
N TRP A 228 -2.67 -15.11 11.77
CA TRP A 228 -3.93 -14.38 11.82
C TRP A 228 -3.89 -13.35 12.93
N PHE A 229 -4.72 -12.31 12.79
CA PHE A 229 -4.93 -11.35 13.85
C PHE A 229 -5.50 -12.05 15.10
N THR A 230 -4.96 -11.67 16.26
CA THR A 230 -5.59 -11.97 17.54
C THR A 230 -6.71 -10.96 17.79
N LEU A 231 -7.65 -11.31 18.66
CA LEU A 231 -8.76 -10.42 19.02
C LEU A 231 -8.30 -9.01 19.49
N PRO A 232 -7.24 -8.86 20.31
CA PRO A 232 -6.73 -7.54 20.67
C PRO A 232 -6.22 -6.72 19.48
N ILE A 233 -5.56 -7.36 18.50
CA ILE A 233 -5.07 -6.65 17.31
C ILE A 233 -6.25 -6.25 16.42
N ALA A 234 -7.27 -7.10 16.30
CA ALA A 234 -8.50 -6.78 15.57
C ALA A 234 -9.24 -5.60 16.23
N ALA A 235 -9.37 -5.59 17.56
CA ALA A 235 -9.98 -4.49 18.30
C ALA A 235 -9.18 -3.18 18.15
N GLY A 236 -7.85 -3.24 18.24
CA GLY A 236 -6.99 -2.09 17.98
C GLY A 236 -7.12 -1.57 16.53
N GLY A 237 -7.26 -2.46 15.56
CA GLY A 237 -7.53 -2.12 14.17
C GLY A 237 -8.88 -1.42 13.98
N ALA A 238 -9.93 -1.89 14.65
CA ALA A 238 -11.25 -1.25 14.62
C ALA A 238 -11.22 0.16 15.24
N ALA A 239 -10.54 0.33 16.38
CA ALA A 239 -10.35 1.65 16.99
C ALA A 239 -9.57 2.60 16.06
N LEU A 240 -8.55 2.09 15.34
CA LEU A 240 -7.80 2.87 14.37
C LEU A 240 -8.67 3.31 13.18
N LEU A 241 -9.54 2.44 12.68
CA LEU A 241 -10.48 2.76 11.61
C LEU A 241 -11.50 3.81 12.04
N LEU A 242 -11.94 3.79 13.30
CA LEU A 242 -12.81 4.83 13.86
C LEU A 242 -12.09 6.19 13.88
N VAL A 243 -10.84 6.23 14.36
CA VAL A 243 -10.02 7.46 14.32
C VAL A 243 -9.83 7.94 12.89
N PHE A 244 -9.58 7.01 11.94
CA PHE A 244 -9.50 7.35 10.53
C PHE A 244 -10.79 7.95 9.97
N SER A 245 -11.96 7.46 10.38
CA SER A 245 -13.26 8.02 9.98
C SER A 245 -13.47 9.42 10.54
N ILE A 246 -13.14 9.64 11.81
CA ILE A 246 -13.30 10.94 12.48
C ILE A 246 -12.37 11.99 11.84
N VAL A 247 -11.07 11.67 11.69
CA VAL A 247 -10.11 12.50 10.93
C VAL A 247 -10.51 12.62 9.45
N GLY A 248 -11.25 11.63 8.98
CA GLY A 248 -11.89 11.50 7.68
C GLY A 248 -12.76 12.71 7.35
N GLU A 249 -13.73 12.90 8.22
CA GLU A 249 -14.82 13.87 8.15
C GLU A 249 -14.36 15.25 8.61
N GLN A 250 -13.51 15.32 9.63
CA GLN A 250 -13.10 16.60 10.24
C GLN A 250 -11.58 16.73 10.22
N ARG A 251 -11.08 17.28 9.11
CA ARG A 251 -9.64 17.48 8.88
C ARG A 251 -9.00 18.45 9.87
N ASP A 252 -9.80 19.38 10.39
CA ASP A 252 -9.37 20.41 11.33
C ASP A 252 -9.68 20.08 12.79
N PHE A 253 -10.39 18.98 13.08
CA PHE A 253 -10.78 18.57 14.44
C PHE A 253 -9.66 18.72 15.47
N PHE A 254 -8.49 18.17 15.15
CA PHE A 254 -7.35 18.19 16.07
C PHE A 254 -6.65 19.54 16.14
N LEU A 255 -6.66 20.31 15.05
CA LEU A 255 -6.10 21.66 15.02
C LEU A 255 -6.97 22.62 15.82
N ASP A 256 -8.28 22.55 15.62
CA ASP A 256 -9.29 23.35 16.34
C ASP A 256 -9.26 23.02 17.83
N MET A 257 -9.16 21.73 18.19
CA MET A 257 -8.99 21.30 19.58
C MET A 257 -7.70 21.87 20.22
N ILE A 258 -6.59 21.93 19.47
CA ILE A 258 -5.32 22.51 19.95
C ILE A 258 -5.41 24.05 20.04
N ARG A 259 -6.12 24.70 19.12
CA ARG A 259 -6.37 26.14 19.13
C ARG A 259 -7.33 26.57 20.24
N GLY A 260 -8.07 25.62 20.83
CA GLY A 260 -9.09 25.89 21.84
C GLY A 260 -10.41 26.35 21.23
N ASP A 261 -10.60 26.15 19.92
CA ASP A 261 -11.83 26.45 19.23
C ASP A 261 -12.91 25.43 19.63
N ARG A 262 -14.18 25.86 19.62
CA ARG A 262 -15.29 24.94 19.86
C ARG A 262 -15.39 23.98 18.68
N VAL A 263 -15.08 22.72 18.95
CA VAL A 263 -15.21 21.64 17.97
C VAL A 263 -16.65 21.14 17.99
N GLU A 264 -17.47 21.65 17.08
CA GLU A 264 -18.78 21.07 16.81
C GLU A 264 -18.61 19.93 15.81
N LEU A 265 -19.13 18.75 16.15
CA LEU A 265 -19.14 17.63 15.23
C LEU A 265 -20.11 17.97 14.09
N VAL A 266 -19.58 18.45 12.97
CA VAL A 266 -20.38 18.73 11.78
C VAL A 266 -20.83 17.40 11.19
N ASP A 267 -22.14 17.15 11.21
CA ASP A 267 -22.74 16.06 10.45
C ASP A 267 -22.53 16.34 8.96
N SER A 268 -21.83 15.43 8.28
CA SER A 268 -21.59 15.54 6.84
C SER A 268 -22.88 15.49 6.03
N GLY A 269 -23.98 15.02 6.62
CA GLY A 269 -25.26 14.78 5.94
C GLY A 269 -25.22 13.60 4.96
N LEU A 270 -24.11 12.86 4.94
CA LEU A 270 -23.91 11.70 4.07
C LEU A 270 -24.40 10.42 4.74
N ALA A 271 -24.93 9.50 3.94
CA ALA A 271 -25.25 8.17 4.44
C ALA A 271 -23.96 7.42 4.85
N PRO A 272 -24.05 6.42 5.76
CA PRO A 272 -22.88 5.68 6.22
C PRO A 272 -22.13 5.04 5.05
N LEU A 273 -20.82 5.28 4.90
CA LEU A 273 -20.01 4.80 3.76
C LEU A 273 -20.32 5.45 2.40
N GLU A 274 -21.06 6.56 2.32
CA GLU A 274 -21.31 7.26 1.04
C GLU A 274 -20.11 8.12 0.57
N GLY A 275 -19.24 8.53 1.50
CA GLY A 275 -18.09 9.40 1.23
C GLY A 275 -17.10 8.87 0.17
N MET A 276 -16.28 9.80 -0.34
CA MET A 276 -15.35 9.57 -1.47
C MET A 276 -14.24 8.55 -1.18
N ASP A 277 -13.84 8.36 0.09
CA ASP A 277 -12.75 7.46 0.47
C ASP A 277 -13.02 5.99 0.11
N PHE A 278 -14.28 5.62 -0.06
CA PHE A 278 -14.70 4.26 -0.43
C PHE A 278 -15.43 4.22 -1.79
N GLY A 279 -15.46 5.34 -2.53
CA GLY A 279 -16.25 5.56 -3.75
C GLY A 279 -15.84 4.81 -5.01
N ASN A 280 -14.96 3.82 -4.89
CA ASN A 280 -14.40 3.09 -6.04
C ASN A 280 -15.45 2.35 -6.88
N GLN A 281 -16.60 1.99 -6.32
CA GLN A 281 -17.71 1.44 -7.10
C GLN A 281 -18.30 2.50 -8.03
N GLU A 282 -18.63 3.68 -7.51
CA GLU A 282 -19.21 4.78 -8.27
C GLU A 282 -18.21 5.35 -9.27
N TYR A 283 -16.92 5.37 -8.92
CA TYR A 283 -15.84 5.70 -9.84
C TYR A 283 -15.78 4.71 -11.01
N LEU A 284 -15.93 3.41 -10.74
CA LEU A 284 -15.99 2.41 -11.80
C LEU A 284 -17.23 2.58 -12.67
N GLU A 285 -18.38 2.92 -12.10
CA GLU A 285 -19.61 3.23 -12.85
C GLU A 285 -19.42 4.43 -13.78
N PHE A 286 -18.76 5.49 -13.31
CA PHE A 286 -18.39 6.64 -14.14
C PHE A 286 -17.49 6.24 -15.31
N LEU A 287 -16.44 5.44 -15.04
CA LEU A 287 -15.51 4.96 -16.06
C LEU A 287 -16.20 4.07 -17.10
N VAL A 288 -17.12 3.22 -16.66
CA VAL A 288 -17.83 2.27 -17.50
C VAL A 288 -18.90 2.93 -18.38
N GLN A 289 -19.52 4.00 -17.89
CA GLN A 289 -20.43 4.83 -18.67
C GLN A 289 -19.67 5.71 -19.67
N THR A 290 -18.47 6.17 -19.30
CA THR A 290 -17.72 7.15 -20.11
C THR A 290 -16.86 6.48 -21.19
N VAL A 291 -16.16 5.40 -20.84
CA VAL A 291 -15.18 4.72 -21.72
C VAL A 291 -15.74 3.36 -22.17
N PRO A 292 -15.72 3.02 -23.47
CA PRO A 292 -15.31 3.85 -24.60
C PRO A 292 -16.46 4.66 -25.22
N GLU A 293 -17.70 4.50 -24.73
CA GLU A 293 -18.91 4.95 -25.45
C GLU A 293 -18.93 6.47 -25.68
N ARG A 294 -18.47 7.27 -24.72
CA ARG A 294 -18.42 8.75 -24.84
C ARG A 294 -17.06 9.27 -25.32
N THR A 295 -15.99 8.56 -24.97
CA THR A 295 -14.62 8.92 -25.40
C THR A 295 -14.32 8.53 -26.83
N GLY A 296 -15.08 7.62 -27.42
CA GLY A 296 -14.83 7.04 -28.74
C GLY A 296 -13.58 6.14 -28.81
N THR A 297 -12.87 5.94 -27.69
CA THR A 297 -11.62 5.18 -27.64
C THR A 297 -11.27 4.71 -26.23
N TYR A 298 -10.32 3.80 -26.12
CA TYR A 298 -9.67 3.40 -24.87
C TYR A 298 -8.34 4.16 -24.67
N ALA A 299 -7.75 4.06 -23.49
CA ALA A 299 -6.44 4.66 -23.18
C ALA A 299 -5.24 3.76 -23.57
N TRP A 300 -5.48 2.51 -23.98
CA TRP A 300 -4.49 1.59 -24.55
C TRP A 300 -3.19 1.41 -23.76
N PHE A 301 -3.27 1.49 -22.43
CA PHE A 301 -2.16 1.40 -21.48
C PHE A 301 -1.10 2.50 -21.62
N LEU A 302 -1.37 3.56 -22.38
CA LEU A 302 -0.45 4.68 -22.61
C LEU A 302 -0.15 5.47 -21.32
N GLY A 303 -1.07 5.44 -20.35
CA GLY A 303 -0.87 6.02 -19.02
C GLY A 303 0.33 5.44 -18.27
N ASN A 304 0.75 4.21 -18.57
CA ASN A 304 1.92 3.59 -17.93
C ASN A 304 3.25 4.28 -18.28
N LEU A 305 3.30 5.05 -19.38
CA LEU A 305 4.46 5.86 -19.74
C LEU A 305 4.77 6.94 -18.69
N GLN A 306 3.80 7.28 -17.83
CA GLN A 306 4.01 8.15 -16.68
C GLN A 306 5.09 7.63 -15.72
N LEU A 307 5.40 6.33 -15.75
CA LEU A 307 6.52 5.75 -15.00
C LEU A 307 7.87 6.41 -15.34
N PHE A 308 8.03 6.90 -16.58
CA PHE A 308 9.27 7.51 -17.04
C PHE A 308 9.28 9.04 -16.89
N THR A 309 8.10 9.66 -16.82
CA THR A 309 7.98 11.12 -16.75
C THR A 309 7.73 11.63 -15.32
N GLU A 310 6.92 10.93 -14.52
CA GLU A 310 6.59 11.37 -13.16
C GLU A 310 7.82 11.47 -12.24
N PRO A 311 8.78 10.53 -12.28
CA PRO A 311 9.96 10.60 -11.42
C PRO A 311 10.87 11.81 -11.66
N ILE A 312 10.77 12.50 -12.79
CA ILE A 312 11.62 13.64 -13.12
C ILE A 312 11.05 14.90 -12.41
N PRO A 313 11.81 15.56 -11.52
CA PRO A 313 11.40 16.82 -10.90
C PRO A 313 11.17 17.92 -11.94
N ARG A 314 10.16 18.77 -11.73
CA ARG A 314 9.89 19.92 -12.61
C ARG A 314 11.04 20.93 -12.66
N ALA A 315 11.88 20.99 -11.63
CA ALA A 315 13.11 21.78 -11.64
C ALA A 315 14.11 21.33 -12.73
N LEU A 316 14.09 20.04 -13.11
CA LEU A 316 14.93 19.50 -14.19
C LEU A 316 14.21 19.44 -15.54
N TRP A 317 12.87 19.41 -15.52
CA TRP A 317 12.02 19.41 -16.71
C TRP A 317 10.78 20.29 -16.50
N PRO A 318 10.90 21.62 -16.71
CA PRO A 318 9.81 22.57 -16.41
C PRO A 318 8.51 22.26 -17.15
N ASN A 319 8.62 21.96 -18.45
CA ASN A 319 7.50 21.67 -19.36
C ASN A 319 7.07 20.19 -19.35
N LYS A 320 7.36 19.45 -18.27
CA LYS A 320 6.94 18.05 -18.12
C LYS A 320 5.41 17.93 -18.24
N PRO A 321 4.89 16.93 -19.00
CA PRO A 321 3.45 16.68 -19.10
C PRO A 321 2.76 16.53 -17.74
N LEU A 322 1.52 17.00 -17.64
CA LEU A 322 0.66 16.78 -16.49
C LEU A 322 -0.06 15.43 -16.64
N GLY A 323 0.32 14.46 -15.81
CA GLY A 323 -0.19 13.09 -15.86
C GLY A 323 0.47 12.23 -16.94
N ALA A 324 -0.34 11.46 -17.67
CA ALA A 324 0.13 10.61 -18.76
C ALA A 324 0.71 11.47 -19.90
N PRO A 325 1.89 11.11 -20.47
CA PRO A 325 2.50 11.89 -21.55
C PRO A 325 1.73 11.79 -22.87
N ILE A 326 0.94 10.73 -23.07
CA ILE A 326 0.05 10.57 -24.21
C ILE A 326 -1.36 10.34 -23.64
N LYS A 327 -2.26 11.29 -23.91
CA LYS A 327 -3.67 11.23 -23.51
C LYS A 327 -4.53 10.88 -24.72
N SER A 328 -5.34 9.83 -24.62
CA SER A 328 -6.34 9.48 -25.65
C SER A 328 -7.66 10.23 -25.48
N PHE A 329 -7.95 10.67 -24.26
CA PHE A 329 -9.11 11.49 -23.89
C PHE A 329 -8.83 12.13 -22.52
N ASP A 330 -9.63 13.14 -22.15
CA ASP A 330 -9.68 13.67 -20.79
C ASP A 330 -11.02 13.33 -20.14
N LEU A 331 -11.01 12.86 -18.89
CA LEU A 331 -12.25 12.50 -18.18
C LEU A 331 -13.00 13.74 -17.68
N PHE A 332 -12.31 14.88 -17.55
CA PHE A 332 -12.93 16.16 -17.18
C PHE A 332 -13.87 16.69 -18.28
N ASP A 333 -13.75 16.20 -19.51
CA ASP A 333 -14.69 16.53 -20.60
C ASP A 333 -16.08 15.88 -20.40
N TYR A 334 -16.20 14.93 -19.46
CA TYR A 334 -17.41 14.12 -19.27
C TYR A 334 -17.98 14.17 -17.85
N GLY A 335 -17.36 14.94 -16.95
CA GLY A 335 -17.76 15.09 -15.55
C GLY A 335 -16.69 15.77 -14.72
N ASN A 336 -16.80 15.68 -13.39
CA ASN A 336 -15.86 16.29 -12.46
C ASN A 336 -15.13 15.23 -11.60
N PRO A 337 -14.26 14.37 -12.18
CA PRO A 337 -13.65 13.22 -11.49
C PRO A 337 -12.56 13.61 -10.47
N VAL A 338 -12.73 14.70 -9.73
CA VAL A 338 -11.84 15.13 -8.67
C VAL A 338 -11.74 14.05 -7.60
N GLY A 339 -10.52 13.71 -7.19
CA GLY A 339 -10.27 12.69 -6.17
C GLY A 339 -10.60 11.26 -6.59
N MET A 340 -10.95 11.02 -7.87
CA MET A 340 -11.31 9.71 -8.37
C MET A 340 -10.12 8.75 -8.29
N THR A 341 -10.40 7.49 -7.92
CA THR A 341 -9.41 6.40 -8.02
C THR A 341 -10.01 5.27 -8.85
N SER A 342 -9.30 4.82 -9.88
CA SER A 342 -9.88 3.92 -10.89
C SER A 342 -10.01 2.47 -10.43
N SER A 343 -9.32 2.05 -9.36
CA SER A 343 -9.07 0.65 -9.01
C SER A 343 -8.33 -0.16 -10.08
N ILE A 344 -7.80 -1.33 -9.72
CA ILE A 344 -7.17 -2.21 -10.73
C ILE A 344 -8.17 -2.62 -11.82
N ALA A 345 -9.44 -2.87 -11.48
CA ALA A 345 -10.45 -3.26 -12.47
C ALA A 345 -10.79 -2.10 -13.40
N GLY A 346 -10.98 -0.89 -12.86
CA GLY A 346 -11.28 0.28 -13.68
C GLY A 346 -10.10 0.74 -14.54
N VAL A 347 -8.85 0.63 -14.07
CA VAL A 347 -7.68 0.83 -14.96
C VAL A 347 -7.69 -0.21 -16.09
N GLY A 348 -7.99 -1.48 -15.79
CA GLY A 348 -8.14 -2.49 -16.84
C GLY A 348 -9.23 -2.11 -17.86
N TRP A 349 -10.40 -1.69 -17.40
CA TRP A 349 -11.52 -1.29 -18.25
C TRP A 349 -11.16 -0.10 -19.16
N VAL A 350 -10.60 0.96 -18.59
CA VAL A 350 -10.19 2.19 -19.30
C VAL A 350 -9.20 1.90 -20.42
N ASN A 351 -8.40 0.85 -20.30
CA ASN A 351 -7.33 0.53 -21.24
C ASN A 351 -7.68 -0.54 -22.29
N GLY A 352 -8.85 -1.18 -22.20
CA GLY A 352 -9.26 -2.18 -23.20
C GLY A 352 -10.51 -2.98 -22.85
N GLY A 353 -11.45 -2.39 -22.11
CA GLY A 353 -12.71 -3.04 -21.70
C GLY A 353 -12.46 -4.33 -20.91
N TYR A 354 -13.26 -5.36 -21.17
CA TYR A 354 -13.13 -6.67 -20.51
C TYR A 354 -11.75 -7.32 -20.71
N PHE A 355 -11.15 -7.19 -21.90
CA PHE A 355 -9.81 -7.73 -22.15
C PHE A 355 -8.76 -7.02 -21.29
N GLY A 356 -8.85 -5.69 -21.19
CA GLY A 356 -7.97 -4.90 -20.34
C GLY A 356 -8.12 -5.26 -18.86
N VAL A 357 -9.33 -5.54 -18.38
CA VAL A 357 -9.59 -6.04 -17.00
C VAL A 357 -8.87 -7.36 -16.76
N ILE A 358 -9.02 -8.34 -17.65
CA ILE A 358 -8.37 -9.65 -17.53
C ILE A 358 -6.84 -9.50 -17.51
N LEU A 359 -6.28 -8.74 -18.45
CA LEU A 359 -4.85 -8.52 -18.55
C LEU A 359 -4.29 -7.85 -17.28
N TRP A 360 -4.93 -6.76 -16.85
CA TRP A 360 -4.43 -5.92 -15.78
C TRP A 360 -4.59 -6.55 -14.39
N CYS A 361 -5.77 -7.08 -14.08
CA CYS A 361 -6.01 -7.81 -12.83
C CYS A 361 -5.17 -9.10 -12.76
N GLY A 362 -4.99 -9.79 -13.90
CA GLY A 362 -4.11 -10.96 -14.02
C GLY A 362 -2.65 -10.60 -13.75
N LEU A 363 -2.15 -9.51 -14.33
CA LEU A 363 -0.80 -9.01 -14.09
C LEU A 363 -0.55 -8.73 -12.60
N PHE A 364 -1.44 -7.99 -11.92
CA PHE A 364 -1.28 -7.71 -10.50
C PHE A 364 -1.42 -8.96 -9.63
N GLY A 365 -2.34 -9.87 -9.96
CA GLY A 365 -2.44 -11.17 -9.30
C GLY A 365 -1.13 -11.96 -9.41
N TRP A 366 -0.50 -11.94 -10.59
CA TRP A 366 0.80 -12.57 -10.83
C TRP A 366 1.92 -11.89 -10.03
N ILE A 367 2.04 -10.56 -10.08
CA ILE A 367 3.07 -9.79 -9.35
C ILE A 367 2.98 -10.10 -7.85
N TYR A 368 1.81 -9.94 -7.24
CA TYR A 368 1.65 -10.16 -5.80
C TYR A 368 1.84 -11.63 -5.42
N GLY A 369 1.37 -12.57 -6.24
CA GLY A 369 1.64 -14.00 -6.03
C GLY A 369 3.13 -14.33 -6.06
N ARG A 370 3.88 -13.72 -6.99
CA ARG A 370 5.35 -13.87 -7.09
C ARG A 370 6.07 -13.27 -5.89
N ILE A 371 5.69 -12.06 -5.46
CA ILE A 371 6.28 -11.41 -4.27
C ILE A 371 6.05 -12.26 -3.03
N TYR A 372 4.83 -12.79 -2.83
CA TYR A 372 4.52 -13.67 -1.71
C TYR A 372 5.36 -14.96 -1.75
N ARG A 373 5.38 -15.64 -2.91
CA ARG A 373 6.16 -16.86 -3.09
C ARG A 373 7.64 -16.62 -2.82
N TRP A 374 8.19 -15.52 -3.34
CA TRP A 374 9.57 -15.09 -3.07
C TRP A 374 9.80 -14.91 -1.57
N PHE A 375 8.91 -14.20 -0.87
CA PHE A 375 9.01 -13.99 0.57
C PHE A 375 9.04 -15.31 1.35
N VAL A 376 8.09 -16.21 1.08
CA VAL A 376 7.98 -17.51 1.77
C VAL A 376 9.23 -18.37 1.58
N PHE A 377 9.80 -18.42 0.37
CA PHE A 377 11.00 -19.21 0.07
C PHE A 377 12.32 -18.49 0.37
N SER A 378 12.28 -17.19 0.65
CA SER A 378 13.48 -16.45 0.99
C SER A 378 14.08 -16.95 2.31
N ARG A 379 15.31 -16.51 2.60
CA ARG A 379 15.88 -16.66 3.94
C ARG A 379 15.09 -15.90 5.00
N GLN A 380 14.17 -15.00 4.62
CA GLN A 380 13.39 -14.12 5.49
C GLN A 380 14.28 -13.31 6.46
N THR A 381 15.41 -12.79 5.97
CA THR A 381 16.26 -11.91 6.80
C THR A 381 15.46 -10.71 7.31
N PRO A 382 15.91 -10.03 8.38
CA PRO A 382 15.14 -8.94 8.98
C PRO A 382 14.72 -7.86 7.96
N ALA A 383 15.63 -7.48 7.07
CA ALA A 383 15.32 -6.55 5.99
C ALA A 383 14.26 -7.09 5.01
N ILE A 384 14.29 -8.38 4.66
CA ILE A 384 13.28 -8.98 3.76
C ILE A 384 11.91 -9.01 4.43
N VAL A 385 11.85 -9.35 5.71
CA VAL A 385 10.60 -9.35 6.49
C VAL A 385 10.04 -7.94 6.60
N ALA A 386 10.88 -6.94 6.89
CA ALA A 386 10.47 -5.55 6.91
C ALA A 386 9.95 -5.07 5.55
N VAL A 387 10.68 -5.35 4.46
CA VAL A 387 10.22 -5.00 3.10
C VAL A 387 8.86 -5.61 2.82
N TYR A 388 8.68 -6.91 3.09
CA TYR A 388 7.43 -7.60 2.81
C TYR A 388 6.26 -7.08 3.67
N ALA A 389 6.51 -6.85 4.97
CA ALA A 389 5.52 -6.30 5.89
C ALA A 389 5.10 -4.86 5.55
N MET A 390 5.94 -4.09 4.85
CA MET A 390 5.58 -2.76 4.34
C MET A 390 4.83 -2.82 3.00
N ILE A 391 5.22 -3.73 2.10
CA ILE A 391 4.58 -3.87 0.78
C ILE A 391 3.12 -4.32 0.92
N LEU A 392 2.84 -5.23 1.86
CA LEU A 392 1.49 -5.81 2.01
C LEU A 392 0.41 -4.76 2.30
N PRO A 393 0.51 -3.91 3.32
CA PRO A 393 -0.49 -2.87 3.55
C PRO A 393 -0.62 -1.91 2.37
N VAL A 394 0.51 -1.49 1.78
CA VAL A 394 0.53 -0.59 0.61
C VAL A 394 -0.19 -1.21 -0.60
N SER A 395 -0.37 -2.53 -0.65
CA SER A 395 -1.18 -3.16 -1.70
C SER A 395 -2.63 -2.70 -1.73
N ILE A 396 -3.22 -2.28 -0.59
CA ILE A 396 -4.59 -1.75 -0.57
C ILE A 396 -4.68 -0.46 -1.40
N GLN A 397 -3.70 0.43 -1.24
CA GLN A 397 -3.59 1.65 -2.06
C GLN A 397 -3.47 1.30 -3.55
N MET A 398 -2.70 0.26 -3.86
CA MET A 398 -2.56 -0.23 -5.23
C MET A 398 -3.88 -0.76 -5.79
N PHE A 399 -4.63 -1.54 -5.02
CA PHE A 399 -5.93 -2.07 -5.44
C PHE A 399 -6.95 -0.97 -5.69
N ARG A 400 -6.89 0.10 -4.87
CA ARG A 400 -7.72 1.29 -4.93
C ARG A 400 -7.38 2.21 -6.12
N ASP A 401 -6.12 2.48 -6.38
CA ASP A 401 -5.73 3.43 -7.44
C ASP A 401 -5.60 2.73 -8.81
N GLY A 402 -5.06 1.50 -8.82
CA GLY A 402 -4.92 0.68 -10.02
C GLY A 402 -3.76 1.01 -10.97
N SER A 403 -3.06 2.14 -10.77
CA SER A 403 -2.00 2.60 -11.69
C SER A 403 -0.62 1.98 -11.39
N LEU A 404 0.19 1.72 -12.43
CA LEU A 404 1.55 1.20 -12.24
C LEU A 404 2.47 2.20 -11.52
N ILE A 405 2.24 3.51 -11.70
CA ILE A 405 3.03 4.54 -11.03
C ILE A 405 2.77 4.55 -9.52
N THR A 406 1.52 4.36 -9.07
CA THR A 406 1.17 4.12 -7.65
C THR A 406 2.00 2.96 -7.08
N PHE A 407 2.11 1.85 -7.82
CA PHE A 407 2.89 0.67 -7.39
C PHE A 407 4.37 0.97 -7.12
N VAL A 408 4.96 1.93 -7.84
CA VAL A 408 6.38 2.27 -7.70
C VAL A 408 6.58 3.41 -6.70
N LYS A 409 5.76 4.46 -6.80
CA LYS A 409 5.89 5.70 -6.04
C LYS A 409 5.64 5.48 -4.55
N PHE A 410 4.53 4.84 -4.16
CA PHE A 410 4.19 4.73 -2.74
C PHE A 410 5.18 3.85 -1.96
N PRO A 411 5.61 2.68 -2.47
CA PRO A 411 6.62 1.89 -1.77
C PRO A 411 7.98 2.59 -1.68
N LEU A 412 8.34 3.52 -2.59
CA LEU A 412 9.66 4.16 -2.59
C LEU A 412 10.03 4.72 -1.20
N PHE A 413 9.16 5.54 -0.61
CA PHE A 413 9.43 6.17 0.68
C PHE A 413 9.25 5.23 1.87
N PHE A 414 8.41 4.21 1.75
CA PHE A 414 8.27 3.17 2.78
C PHE A 414 9.46 2.19 2.79
N LEU A 415 10.09 1.95 1.64
CA LEU A 415 11.17 0.99 1.49
C LEU A 415 12.55 1.63 1.62
N LEU A 416 12.71 2.93 1.31
CA LEU A 416 14.00 3.61 1.32
C LEU A 416 14.76 3.46 2.67
N PRO A 417 14.15 3.69 3.85
CA PRO A 417 14.85 3.49 5.12
C PRO A 417 15.30 2.03 5.35
N ILE A 418 14.52 1.05 4.88
CA ILE A 418 14.86 -0.37 4.97
C ILE A 418 16.01 -0.73 4.03
N LEU A 419 16.04 -0.13 2.83
CA LEU A 419 17.12 -0.32 1.86
C LEU A 419 18.43 0.28 2.37
N VAL A 420 18.40 1.50 2.91
CA VAL A 420 19.56 2.14 3.55
C VAL A 420 20.08 1.28 4.69
N TRP A 421 19.19 0.84 5.60
CA TRP A 421 19.54 -0.07 6.69
C TRP A 421 20.20 -1.36 6.19
N ARG A 422 19.65 -1.98 5.14
CA ARG A 422 20.21 -3.19 4.52
C ARG A 422 21.59 -2.96 3.91
N ILE A 423 21.81 -1.81 3.27
CA ILE A 423 23.11 -1.44 2.69
C ILE A 423 24.15 -1.30 3.79
N ILE A 424 23.83 -0.59 4.88
CA ILE A 424 24.75 -0.40 6.03
C ILE A 424 25.14 -1.76 6.64
N ILE A 425 24.17 -2.68 6.84
CA ILE A 425 24.47 -4.05 7.32
C ILE A 425 25.46 -4.76 6.40
N ARG A 426 25.31 -4.63 5.08
CA ARG A 426 26.21 -5.27 4.11
C ARG A 426 27.61 -4.68 4.16
N LEU A 427 27.74 -3.36 4.22
CA LEU A 427 29.01 -2.66 4.29
C LEU A 427 29.77 -3.03 5.57
N ASN A 428 29.10 -3.04 6.73
CA ASN A 428 29.72 -3.40 8.01
C ASN A 428 30.21 -4.85 8.03
N ARG A 429 29.43 -5.80 7.48
CA ARG A 429 29.84 -7.20 7.39
C ARG A 429 31.01 -7.42 6.45
N GLY A 430 31.05 -6.70 5.33
CA GLY A 430 32.18 -6.72 4.40
C GLY A 430 33.46 -6.19 5.07
N ALA A 431 33.36 -5.07 5.79
CA ALA A 431 34.48 -4.50 6.54
C ALA A 431 34.98 -5.44 7.66
N ALA A 432 34.07 -6.07 8.40
CA ALA A 432 34.43 -7.04 9.44
C ALA A 432 35.15 -8.28 8.86
N ALA A 433 34.68 -8.80 7.72
CA ALA A 433 35.34 -9.91 7.03
C ALA A 433 36.71 -9.53 6.44
N ALA A 434 36.90 -8.27 6.05
CA ALA A 434 38.18 -7.74 5.58
C ALA A 434 39.19 -7.53 6.72
N ARG A 435 38.72 -7.11 7.91
CA ARG A 435 39.54 -6.86 9.12
C ARG A 435 39.85 -8.12 9.93
N ALA A 436 39.22 -9.25 9.63
CA ALA A 436 39.55 -10.51 10.29
C ALA A 436 41.05 -10.82 10.06
N PRO A 437 41.86 -10.99 11.12
CA PRO A 437 43.31 -11.14 11.00
C PRO A 437 43.65 -12.27 10.03
N LEU A 438 44.65 -12.03 9.17
CA LEU A 438 45.08 -12.95 8.10
C LEU A 438 45.37 -14.38 8.62
N GLY A 439 45.74 -14.54 9.90
CA GLY A 439 45.94 -15.84 10.56
C GLY A 439 44.66 -16.65 10.85
N TYR A 440 43.47 -16.03 10.80
CA TYR A 440 42.17 -16.71 10.94
C TYR A 440 41.45 -16.92 9.60
N ARG A 441 42.10 -16.59 8.48
CA ARG A 441 41.70 -17.07 7.14
C ARG A 441 42.17 -18.52 6.89
N GLY A 442 42.88 -19.13 7.85
CA GLY A 442 43.45 -20.47 7.79
C GLY A 442 42.65 -21.55 8.54
N ALA A 443 41.39 -21.72 8.18
CA ALA A 443 40.86 -23.06 7.97
C ALA A 443 40.05 -22.91 6.69
N GLU A 444 40.73 -23.09 5.55
CA GLU A 444 40.09 -23.09 4.24
C GLU A 444 38.80 -23.90 4.36
N LEU A 445 37.66 -23.21 4.26
CA LEU A 445 36.41 -23.93 4.06
C LEU A 445 36.64 -24.73 2.78
N PRO A 446 36.55 -26.06 2.84
CA PRO A 446 36.94 -26.92 1.73
C PRO A 446 36.26 -26.44 0.46
N ALA A 447 37.09 -26.08 -0.51
CA ALA A 447 36.68 -25.44 -1.76
C ALA A 447 35.78 -26.38 -2.57
N THR A 448 35.93 -27.68 -2.34
CA THR A 448 35.20 -28.74 -3.04
C THR A 448 34.34 -29.60 -2.10
N PRO A 449 33.22 -30.17 -2.59
CA PRO A 449 32.39 -31.10 -1.81
C PRO A 449 33.14 -32.35 -1.32
N SER A 450 34.23 -32.76 -1.97
CA SER A 450 35.07 -33.88 -1.55
C SER A 450 35.89 -33.53 -0.31
N GLU A 451 36.53 -32.37 -0.29
CA GLU A 451 37.30 -31.91 0.87
C GLU A 451 36.39 -31.67 2.08
N ARG A 452 35.14 -31.23 1.86
CA ARG A 452 34.14 -31.08 2.93
C ARG A 452 33.72 -32.42 3.53
N ARG A 453 33.59 -33.45 2.70
CA ARG A 453 33.34 -34.83 3.15
C ARG A 453 34.55 -35.41 3.90
N ALA A 454 35.77 -35.17 3.42
CA ALA A 454 36.99 -35.62 4.09
C ALA A 454 37.19 -34.95 5.46
N MET A 455 36.91 -33.65 5.56
CA MET A 455 36.97 -32.91 6.83
C MET A 455 35.96 -33.45 7.85
N LEU A 456 34.71 -33.68 7.43
CA LEU A 456 33.67 -34.27 8.29
C LEU A 456 34.02 -35.70 8.72
N ALA A 457 34.61 -36.51 7.83
CA ALA A 457 35.06 -37.86 8.16
C ALA A 457 36.21 -37.86 9.19
N ARG A 458 37.12 -36.87 9.15
CA ARG A 458 38.16 -36.70 10.17
C ARG A 458 37.61 -36.25 11.51
N GLN A 459 36.59 -35.40 11.51
CA GLN A 459 35.91 -34.96 12.74
C GLN A 459 35.10 -36.09 13.38
N ALA A 460 34.54 -37.01 12.60
CA ALA A 460 33.81 -38.17 13.11
C ALA A 460 34.71 -39.28 13.71
N ARG A 461 36.02 -39.20 13.52
CA ARG A 461 37.02 -40.15 14.06
C ARG A 461 37.72 -39.65 15.32
N LYS A 462 37.48 -38.40 15.72
CA LYS A 462 37.85 -37.85 17.02
C LYS A 462 36.61 -37.90 17.92
#